data_AF-A0A960DUJ4-F1
#
_entry.id   AF-A0A960DUJ4-F1
#
_cell.length_a   1.000
_cell.length_b   1.000
_cell.length_c   1.000
_cell.angle_alpha   90.00
_cell.angle_beta   90.00
_cell.angle_gamma   90.00
#
_symmetry.space_group_name_H-M   'P 1'
#
loop_
_entity.id
_entity.type
_entity.pdbx_description
1 polymer ?
#
loop_
_entity_poly.entity_id
_entity_poly.type
_entity_poly.pdbx_seq_one_letter_code
_entity_poly.pdbx_strand_id
1 'polypeptide(L)'
;MTFARGRRIGVLAAVAVASSLLLSSCLMADVRYLASDDLGGRDNGTPGSVQAQEHLLHYLRAWTDGANEGDGDDAYRQVTASGGTNLVGILPGSDLADEYVVVGAHYDHVGSSCDHSGPTDSICNGATDNAAGVAAAIDILRWFAVNDVTPRRSIVFAFWDREEDGLRGSAAYLASPLVPIADTVAYVNFDIQGANLRPSLASSTFAIGAETGGPMLRQAVAAATDAGGLDTWQLSLIFGQGRSDHANFVNAGVPSVFFSDATGPCYHDVDDEIGVVDERKLTEQARSARRLVADLADRSDAPTPTTTGLPLTTYDDALVVDELYARLMDDLDLFTPSQQATLISQKAVIDQMAADGPDAFDSTDQTTLLIGTAKMANEILPSGPCDGFLPAG
;
A
#
# COMPACT_ATOMS: atom_id res chain seq x y z
N MET A 1 -43.27 23.81 -9.93
CA MET A 1 -41.90 24.12 -9.46
C MET A 1 -41.02 22.87 -9.28
N THR A 2 -41.23 21.79 -10.03
CA THR A 2 -40.59 20.48 -9.75
C THR A 2 -39.61 19.96 -10.82
N PHE A 3 -39.36 20.72 -11.90
CA PHE A 3 -38.50 20.26 -13.01
C PHE A 3 -37.00 20.61 -12.90
N ALA A 4 -36.59 21.46 -11.94
CA ALA A 4 -35.20 21.91 -11.83
C ALA A 4 -34.30 21.00 -10.97
N ARG A 5 -34.88 20.16 -10.10
CA ARG A 5 -34.13 19.29 -9.16
C ARG A 5 -33.54 18.05 -9.85
N GLY A 6 -34.29 17.41 -10.76
CA GLY A 6 -33.83 16.20 -11.47
C GLY A 6 -32.68 16.44 -12.46
N ARG A 7 -32.64 17.63 -13.10
CA ARG A 7 -31.58 17.98 -14.07
C ARG A 7 -30.22 18.26 -13.40
N ARG A 8 -30.23 18.84 -12.19
CA ARG A 8 -28.98 19.07 -11.42
C ARG A 8 -28.39 17.77 -10.88
N ILE A 9 -29.23 16.85 -10.41
CA ILE A 9 -28.79 15.53 -9.93
C ILE A 9 -28.16 14.72 -11.06
N GLY A 10 -28.76 14.73 -12.26
CA GLY A 10 -28.22 14.02 -13.43
C GLY A 10 -26.88 14.58 -13.93
N VAL A 11 -26.66 15.90 -13.84
CA VAL A 11 -25.38 16.53 -14.24
C VAL A 11 -24.28 16.26 -13.22
N LEU A 12 -24.56 16.36 -11.92
CA LEU A 12 -23.59 16.05 -10.85
C LEU A 12 -23.16 14.57 -10.88
N ALA A 13 -24.11 13.65 -11.09
CA ALA A 13 -23.80 12.23 -11.23
C ALA A 13 -22.96 11.94 -12.49
N ALA A 14 -23.27 12.57 -13.63
CA ALA A 14 -22.49 12.41 -14.85
C ALA A 14 -21.06 12.95 -14.73
N VAL A 15 -20.87 14.09 -14.04
CA VAL A 15 -19.55 14.66 -13.75
C VAL A 15 -18.76 13.75 -12.81
N ALA A 16 -19.37 13.25 -11.73
CA ALA A 16 -18.70 12.33 -10.80
C ALA A 16 -18.28 11.01 -11.46
N VAL A 17 -19.11 10.46 -12.35
CA VAL A 17 -18.79 9.25 -13.13
C VAL A 17 -17.66 9.52 -14.13
N ALA A 18 -17.70 10.65 -14.84
CA ALA A 18 -16.63 11.03 -15.78
C ALA A 18 -15.29 11.24 -15.05
N SER A 19 -15.28 11.94 -13.92
CA SER A 19 -14.08 12.10 -13.08
C SER A 19 -13.55 10.75 -12.58
N SER A 20 -14.44 9.83 -12.18
CA SER A 20 -14.03 8.50 -11.70
C SER A 20 -13.40 7.63 -12.79
N LEU A 21 -13.93 7.68 -14.02
CA LEU A 21 -13.37 6.95 -15.17
C LEU A 21 -12.03 7.53 -15.63
N LEU A 22 -11.89 8.86 -15.61
CA LEU A 22 -10.64 9.54 -15.92
C LEU A 22 -9.54 9.17 -14.91
N LEU A 23 -9.85 9.18 -13.61
CA LEU A 23 -8.91 8.77 -12.56
C LEU A 23 -8.44 7.32 -12.74
N SER A 24 -9.36 6.39 -12.99
CA SER A 24 -9.04 4.97 -13.29
C SER A 24 -8.11 4.82 -14.50
N SER A 25 -8.38 5.58 -15.56
CA SER A 25 -7.56 5.54 -16.79
C SER A 25 -6.16 6.09 -16.55
N CYS A 26 -6.04 7.17 -15.77
CA CYS A 26 -4.74 7.75 -15.42
C CYS A 26 -3.94 6.83 -14.47
N LEU A 27 -4.61 6.21 -13.49
CA LEU A 27 -4.00 5.24 -12.58
C LEU A 27 -3.27 4.13 -13.35
N MET A 28 -3.95 3.46 -14.28
CA MET A 28 -3.32 2.41 -15.09
C MET A 28 -2.29 2.93 -16.10
N ALA A 29 -2.38 4.20 -16.50
CA ALA A 29 -1.33 4.81 -17.34
C ALA A 29 -0.04 5.01 -16.55
N ASP A 30 -0.13 5.38 -15.28
CA ASP A 30 1.03 5.51 -14.39
C ASP A 30 1.71 4.16 -14.16
N VAL A 31 0.93 3.10 -13.86
CA VAL A 31 1.48 1.74 -13.71
C VAL A 31 2.17 1.28 -14.99
N ARG A 32 1.52 1.43 -16.14
CA ARG A 32 2.10 1.06 -17.46
C ARG A 32 3.41 1.76 -17.75
N TYR A 33 3.52 3.03 -17.41
CA TYR A 33 4.74 3.78 -17.66
C TYR A 33 5.85 3.33 -16.71
N LEU A 34 5.55 3.29 -15.40
CA LEU A 34 6.53 2.94 -14.38
C LEU A 34 7.07 1.52 -14.59
N ALA A 35 6.20 0.57 -14.91
CA ALA A 35 6.52 -0.84 -15.14
C ALA A 35 6.85 -1.19 -16.60
N SER A 36 7.33 -0.25 -17.39
CA SER A 36 7.76 -0.54 -18.77
C SER A 36 9.22 -0.94 -18.84
N ASP A 37 9.57 -1.80 -19.80
CA ASP A 37 10.96 -2.17 -20.12
C ASP A 37 11.88 -0.95 -20.33
N ASP A 38 11.33 0.17 -20.81
CA ASP A 38 12.05 1.43 -21.01
C ASP A 38 12.64 1.98 -19.70
N LEU A 39 12.07 1.61 -18.55
CA LEU A 39 12.53 1.94 -17.22
C LEU A 39 13.40 0.85 -16.58
N GLY A 40 13.65 -0.27 -17.27
CA GLY A 40 14.69 -1.25 -16.92
C GLY A 40 14.66 -1.72 -15.47
N GLY A 41 13.46 -1.87 -14.89
CA GLY A 41 13.26 -2.31 -13.51
C GLY A 41 13.69 -1.34 -12.41
N ARG A 42 13.90 -0.05 -12.74
CA ARG A 42 14.02 1.08 -11.80
C ARG A 42 15.03 0.92 -10.65
N ASP A 43 16.05 0.08 -10.82
CA ASP A 43 17.12 -0.04 -9.84
C ASP A 43 17.84 1.30 -9.63
N ASN A 44 18.20 1.60 -8.39
CA ASN A 44 18.68 2.90 -7.98
C ASN A 44 19.94 3.31 -8.78
N GLY A 45 19.93 4.55 -9.28
CA GLY A 45 21.04 5.11 -10.05
C GLY A 45 21.10 4.65 -11.52
N THR A 46 20.16 3.82 -11.96
CA THR A 46 20.02 3.48 -13.40
C THR A 46 19.33 4.61 -14.18
N PRO A 47 19.47 4.67 -15.52
CA PRO A 47 18.69 5.58 -16.35
C PRO A 47 17.17 5.43 -16.16
N GLY A 48 16.71 4.21 -15.87
CA GLY A 48 15.32 3.89 -15.54
C GLY A 48 14.82 4.57 -14.28
N SER A 49 15.59 4.50 -13.19
CA SER A 49 15.26 5.22 -11.95
C SER A 49 15.18 6.74 -12.15
N VAL A 50 16.07 7.31 -12.96
CA VAL A 50 16.04 8.76 -13.28
C VAL A 50 14.78 9.12 -14.09
N GLN A 51 14.36 8.27 -15.03
CA GLN A 51 13.11 8.47 -15.76
C GLN A 51 11.88 8.38 -14.84
N ALA A 52 11.86 7.40 -13.92
CA ALA A 52 10.82 7.31 -12.90
C ALA A 52 10.77 8.58 -12.04
N GLN A 53 11.92 9.11 -11.62
CA GLN A 53 11.98 10.37 -10.88
C GLN A 53 11.37 11.55 -11.65
N GLU A 54 11.66 11.68 -12.95
CA GLU A 54 11.07 12.76 -13.76
C GLU A 54 9.55 12.66 -13.90
N HIS A 55 9.04 11.43 -14.02
CA HIS A 55 7.59 11.17 -14.04
C HIS A 55 6.92 11.56 -12.71
N LEU A 56 7.55 11.27 -11.58
CA LEU A 56 7.01 11.65 -10.27
C LEU A 56 7.10 13.15 -10.03
N LEU A 57 8.23 13.75 -10.37
CA LEU A 57 8.41 15.20 -10.28
C LEU A 57 7.40 15.95 -11.17
N HIS A 58 6.96 15.39 -12.30
CA HIS A 58 5.90 16.00 -13.13
C HIS A 58 4.63 16.27 -12.29
N TYR A 59 4.20 15.30 -11.48
CA TYR A 59 3.02 15.44 -10.63
C TYR A 59 3.26 16.35 -9.43
N LEU A 60 4.41 16.19 -8.75
CA LEU A 60 4.74 17.02 -7.59
C LEU A 60 4.80 18.50 -7.97
N ARG A 61 5.49 18.84 -9.06
CA ARG A 61 5.60 20.23 -9.56
C ARG A 61 4.26 20.85 -9.96
N ALA A 62 3.31 20.02 -10.37
CA ALA A 62 2.00 20.50 -10.82
C ALA A 62 1.10 20.90 -9.65
N TRP A 63 1.18 20.19 -8.52
CA TRP A 63 0.12 20.20 -7.51
C TRP A 63 0.59 20.29 -6.05
N THR A 64 1.90 20.37 -5.80
CA THR A 64 2.45 20.50 -4.45
C THR A 64 3.49 21.62 -4.41
N ASP A 65 3.82 22.06 -3.19
CA ASP A 65 5.01 22.86 -2.92
C ASP A 65 6.22 21.94 -2.70
N GLY A 66 7.41 22.44 -3.01
CA GLY A 66 8.67 21.75 -2.69
C GLY A 66 8.82 21.55 -1.19
N ALA A 67 9.33 20.39 -0.78
CA ALA A 67 9.50 20.01 0.62
C ALA A 67 10.82 20.48 1.25
N ASN A 68 11.75 21.05 0.47
CA ASN A 68 13.02 21.58 0.97
C ASN A 68 13.35 22.96 0.36
N GLU A 69 14.46 23.57 0.80
CA GLU A 69 14.88 24.92 0.39
C GLU A 69 15.59 25.00 -0.97
N GLY A 70 15.64 23.90 -1.73
CA GLY A 70 16.23 23.85 -3.07
C GLY A 70 15.42 24.64 -4.10
N ASP A 71 16.08 24.98 -5.21
CA ASP A 71 15.43 25.67 -6.32
C ASP A 71 14.91 24.67 -7.37
N GLY A 72 13.75 24.96 -7.96
CA GLY A 72 13.18 24.12 -9.03
C GLY A 72 12.91 22.69 -8.56
N ASP A 73 13.54 21.72 -9.22
CA ASP A 73 13.34 20.30 -8.91
C ASP A 73 14.06 19.86 -7.63
N ASP A 74 15.14 20.55 -7.28
CA ASP A 74 15.90 20.25 -6.06
C ASP A 74 15.02 20.47 -4.82
N ALA A 75 14.03 21.37 -4.90
CA ALA A 75 13.02 21.61 -3.87
C ALA A 75 12.23 20.34 -3.48
N TYR A 76 12.15 19.35 -4.38
CA TYR A 76 11.43 18.09 -4.17
C TYR A 76 12.36 16.90 -3.91
N ARG A 77 13.67 17.07 -4.08
CA ARG A 77 14.64 15.97 -4.01
C ARG A 77 15.32 15.92 -2.64
N GLN A 78 15.29 14.77 -2.00
CA GLN A 78 16.16 14.47 -0.86
C GLN A 78 17.19 13.43 -1.27
N VAL A 79 18.39 13.90 -1.62
CA VAL A 79 19.54 13.03 -1.88
C VAL A 79 20.03 12.46 -0.55
N THR A 80 19.93 11.14 -0.40
CA THR A 80 20.25 10.43 0.83
C THR A 80 21.74 10.15 0.94
N ALA A 81 22.27 10.13 2.17
CA ALA A 81 23.66 9.75 2.41
C ALA A 81 23.97 8.30 1.97
N SER A 82 22.94 7.46 1.88
CA SER A 82 23.01 6.11 1.33
C SER A 82 23.11 6.05 -0.19
N GLY A 83 22.97 7.15 -0.93
CA GLY A 83 23.12 7.16 -2.39
C GLY A 83 21.84 6.81 -3.17
N GLY A 84 20.67 7.16 -2.63
CA GLY A 84 19.37 7.20 -3.34
C GLY A 84 18.73 8.58 -3.25
N THR A 85 17.65 8.84 -3.98
CA THR A 85 16.95 10.13 -4.04
C THR A 85 15.46 9.97 -3.74
N ASN A 86 15.02 10.34 -2.53
CA ASN A 86 13.59 10.42 -2.26
C ASN A 86 13.00 11.64 -2.99
N LEU A 87 11.75 11.53 -3.41
CA LEU A 87 10.98 12.64 -3.98
C LEU A 87 9.82 13.00 -3.06
N VAL A 88 9.77 14.24 -2.60
CA VAL A 88 8.82 14.68 -1.57
C VAL A 88 8.22 16.02 -1.98
N GLY A 89 6.89 16.09 -1.97
CA GLY A 89 6.14 17.34 -2.16
C GLY A 89 5.04 17.49 -1.11
N ILE A 90 4.70 18.73 -0.78
CA ILE A 90 3.73 19.07 0.26
C ILE A 90 2.51 19.73 -0.38
N LEU A 91 1.34 19.13 -0.23
CA LEU A 91 0.06 19.80 -0.48
C LEU A 91 -0.33 20.56 0.79
N PRO A 92 -0.28 21.91 0.79
CA PRO A 92 -0.50 22.68 2.01
C PRO A 92 -1.95 22.56 2.51
N GLY A 93 -2.08 22.39 3.83
CA GLY A 93 -3.35 22.44 4.53
C GLY A 93 -3.85 23.87 4.75
N SER A 94 -4.95 23.99 5.47
CA SER A 94 -5.58 25.27 5.82
C SER A 94 -5.38 25.62 7.29
N ASP A 95 -6.33 25.26 8.15
CA ASP A 95 -6.30 25.66 9.57
C ASP A 95 -5.48 24.72 10.49
N LEU A 96 -5.10 23.54 10.01
CA LEU A 96 -4.18 22.60 10.67
C LEU A 96 -2.92 22.35 9.82
N ALA A 97 -2.47 23.35 9.05
CA ALA A 97 -1.41 23.19 8.04
C ALA A 97 -0.05 22.70 8.61
N ASP A 98 0.18 22.88 9.90
CA ASP A 98 1.40 22.41 10.59
C ASP A 98 1.28 20.96 11.10
N GLU A 99 0.16 20.27 10.86
CA GLU A 99 0.01 18.82 11.09
C GLU A 99 0.07 18.08 9.75
N TYR A 100 0.74 16.92 9.70
CA TYR A 100 1.07 16.23 8.46
C TYR A 100 0.49 14.81 8.40
N VAL A 101 -0.22 14.50 7.30
CA VAL A 101 -0.47 13.13 6.86
C VAL A 101 0.54 12.79 5.78
N VAL A 102 1.38 11.78 6.00
CA VAL A 102 2.33 11.31 4.98
C VAL A 102 1.67 10.19 4.18
N VAL A 103 1.75 10.29 2.85
CA VAL A 103 1.30 9.30 1.87
C VAL A 103 2.54 8.84 1.12
N GLY A 104 2.84 7.55 1.12
CA GLY A 104 4.06 7.07 0.50
C GLY A 104 4.02 5.67 -0.10
N ALA A 105 4.94 5.49 -1.04
CA ALA A 105 5.22 4.27 -1.78
C ALA A 105 6.67 4.36 -2.30
N HIS A 106 7.39 3.26 -2.35
CA HIS A 106 8.71 3.25 -2.99
C HIS A 106 8.57 3.14 -4.51
N TYR A 107 9.48 3.79 -5.24
CA TYR A 107 9.45 3.81 -6.71
C TYR A 107 10.61 3.05 -7.34
N ASP A 108 11.64 2.72 -6.58
CA ASP A 108 12.68 1.79 -7.00
C ASP A 108 12.15 0.37 -7.14
N HIS A 109 12.88 -0.44 -7.89
CA HIS A 109 12.70 -1.88 -7.91
C HIS A 109 14.04 -2.58 -8.21
N VAL A 110 14.06 -3.90 -8.37
CA VAL A 110 15.30 -4.71 -8.33
C VAL A 110 16.08 -4.80 -9.64
N GLY A 111 15.69 -4.07 -10.68
CA GLY A 111 16.39 -3.98 -11.96
C GLY A 111 16.40 -5.29 -12.76
N SER A 112 17.40 -6.14 -12.52
CA SER A 112 17.55 -7.47 -13.16
C SER A 112 17.78 -8.60 -12.15
N SER A 113 17.70 -8.28 -10.85
CA SER A 113 18.00 -9.17 -9.73
C SER A 113 16.74 -9.82 -9.15
N CYS A 114 15.90 -10.41 -10.02
CA CYS A 114 14.68 -11.12 -9.67
C CYS A 114 14.75 -12.62 -10.01
N ASP A 115 13.78 -13.36 -9.53
CA ASP A 115 13.53 -14.74 -9.92
C ASP A 115 13.16 -14.84 -11.41
N HIS A 116 13.46 -16.01 -11.99
CA HIS A 116 13.26 -16.34 -13.40
C HIS A 116 13.92 -15.41 -14.46
N SER A 117 14.70 -14.42 -14.03
CA SER A 117 15.58 -13.61 -14.89
C SER A 117 16.54 -14.46 -15.72
N GLY A 118 16.59 -14.21 -17.02
CA GLY A 118 17.27 -15.05 -17.99
C GLY A 118 17.47 -14.42 -19.38
N PRO A 119 17.87 -15.23 -20.38
CA PRO A 119 18.19 -14.72 -21.72
C PRO A 119 16.98 -14.22 -22.52
N THR A 120 15.77 -14.65 -22.17
CA THR A 120 14.52 -14.28 -22.84
C THR A 120 13.95 -12.98 -22.29
N ASP A 121 14.02 -12.83 -20.98
CA ASP A 121 13.67 -11.62 -20.25
C ASP A 121 14.56 -11.54 -19.01
N SER A 122 15.10 -10.35 -18.74
CA SER A 122 15.98 -10.09 -17.61
C SER A 122 15.58 -8.83 -16.84
N ILE A 123 14.48 -8.17 -17.24
CA ILE A 123 14.03 -6.94 -16.62
C ILE A 123 12.96 -7.31 -15.60
N CYS A 124 13.18 -6.88 -14.36
CA CYS A 124 12.20 -7.02 -13.29
C CYS A 124 11.37 -5.75 -13.31
N ASN A 125 10.22 -5.73 -14.00
CA ASN A 125 9.49 -4.49 -14.22
C ASN A 125 8.70 -4.02 -12.99
N GLY A 126 8.33 -4.89 -12.05
CA GLY A 126 7.75 -4.45 -10.78
C GLY A 126 6.42 -3.72 -10.95
N ALA A 127 5.49 -4.31 -11.69
CA ALA A 127 4.19 -3.70 -11.98
C ALA A 127 3.30 -3.59 -10.74
N THR A 128 3.24 -4.65 -9.95
CA THR A 128 2.56 -4.63 -8.66
C THR A 128 3.49 -4.12 -7.55
N ASP A 129 4.78 -4.44 -7.66
CA ASP A 129 5.85 -4.05 -6.73
C ASP A 129 6.88 -3.08 -7.35
N ASN A 130 6.74 -1.77 -7.21
CA ASN A 130 5.63 -1.07 -6.59
C ASN A 130 5.10 0.07 -7.45
N ALA A 131 5.12 -0.12 -8.79
CA ALA A 131 4.51 0.82 -9.71
C ALA A 131 3.02 1.06 -9.38
N ALA A 132 2.30 0.02 -8.94
CA ALA A 132 0.90 0.11 -8.52
C ALA A 132 0.70 0.96 -7.25
N GLY A 133 1.52 0.80 -6.20
CA GLY A 133 1.43 1.63 -4.99
C GLY A 133 1.79 3.08 -5.24
N VAL A 134 2.81 3.33 -6.07
CA VAL A 134 3.16 4.67 -6.55
C VAL A 134 1.99 5.30 -7.31
N ALA A 135 1.36 4.56 -8.22
CA ALA A 135 0.19 5.04 -8.95
C ALA A 135 -0.99 5.35 -8.02
N ALA A 136 -1.21 4.55 -6.96
CA ALA A 136 -2.23 4.82 -5.96
C ALA A 136 -1.96 6.13 -5.19
N ALA A 137 -0.71 6.40 -4.81
CA ALA A 137 -0.33 7.67 -4.18
C ALA A 137 -0.53 8.88 -5.13
N ILE A 138 -0.18 8.73 -6.42
CA ILE A 138 -0.45 9.75 -7.45
C ILE A 138 -1.96 9.98 -7.64
N ASP A 139 -2.79 8.92 -7.61
CA ASP A 139 -4.25 9.05 -7.71
C ASP A 139 -4.85 9.88 -6.57
N ILE A 140 -4.31 9.75 -5.35
CA ILE A 140 -4.72 10.56 -4.20
C ILE A 140 -4.37 12.03 -4.45
N LEU A 141 -3.13 12.34 -4.82
CA LEU A 141 -2.71 13.71 -5.14
C LEU A 141 -3.58 14.32 -6.25
N ARG A 142 -3.76 13.58 -7.35
CA ARG A 142 -4.58 13.98 -8.50
C ARG A 142 -6.03 14.24 -8.09
N TRP A 143 -6.59 13.44 -7.18
CA TRP A 143 -7.95 13.63 -6.70
C TRP A 143 -8.11 14.94 -5.94
N PHE A 144 -7.20 15.29 -5.03
CA PHE A 144 -7.22 16.59 -4.34
C PHE A 144 -7.13 17.75 -5.34
N ALA A 145 -6.20 17.66 -6.30
CA ALA A 145 -5.99 18.70 -7.30
C ALA A 145 -7.20 18.90 -8.24
N VAL A 146 -7.76 17.83 -8.78
CA VAL A 146 -8.87 17.90 -9.76
C VAL A 146 -10.19 18.32 -9.11
N ASN A 147 -10.38 18.01 -7.83
CA ASN A 147 -11.60 18.39 -7.09
C ASN A 147 -11.46 19.74 -6.36
N ASP A 148 -10.31 20.41 -6.45
CA ASP A 148 -10.04 21.70 -5.78
C ASP A 148 -10.32 21.63 -4.27
N VAL A 149 -9.88 20.52 -3.65
CA VAL A 149 -10.05 20.27 -2.21
C VAL A 149 -8.81 20.75 -1.48
N THR A 150 -8.96 21.74 -0.60
CA THR A 150 -7.92 22.13 0.36
C THR A 150 -8.15 21.36 1.66
N PRO A 151 -7.25 20.44 2.05
CA PRO A 151 -7.36 19.74 3.32
C PRO A 151 -7.12 20.69 4.51
N ARG A 152 -7.47 20.26 5.71
CA ARG A 152 -7.17 21.02 6.94
C ARG A 152 -5.71 20.85 7.34
N ARG A 153 -5.24 19.61 7.33
CA ARG A 153 -3.82 19.23 7.49
C ARG A 153 -3.06 19.30 6.18
N SER A 154 -1.75 19.50 6.25
CA SER A 154 -0.90 19.33 5.08
C SER A 154 -0.74 17.84 4.76
N ILE A 155 -0.63 17.51 3.47
CA ILE A 155 -0.38 16.15 3.02
C ILE A 155 1.00 16.10 2.38
N VAL A 156 1.86 15.22 2.87
CA VAL A 156 3.19 14.98 2.31
C VAL A 156 3.08 13.78 1.38
N PHE A 157 3.33 13.98 0.09
CA PHE A 157 3.49 12.89 -0.87
C PHE A 157 4.97 12.56 -0.96
N ALA A 158 5.34 11.35 -0.53
CA ALA A 158 6.73 10.92 -0.45
C ALA A 158 6.94 9.61 -1.22
N PHE A 159 7.79 9.67 -2.23
CA PHE A 159 8.21 8.52 -3.02
C PHE A 159 9.62 8.11 -2.61
N TRP A 160 9.73 6.91 -2.06
CA TRP A 160 10.96 6.39 -1.48
C TRP A 160 11.82 5.71 -2.53
N ASP A 161 13.14 5.90 -2.41
CA ASP A 161 14.12 5.19 -3.21
C ASP A 161 14.87 4.21 -2.32
N ARG A 162 15.45 3.15 -2.90
CA ARG A 162 16.21 2.12 -2.19
C ARG A 162 15.41 1.43 -1.07
N GLU A 163 14.11 1.20 -1.27
CA GLU A 163 13.32 0.33 -0.39
C GLU A 163 13.85 -1.10 -0.48
N GLU A 164 14.09 -1.58 -1.70
CA GLU A 164 14.51 -2.96 -1.99
C GLU A 164 15.91 -3.27 -1.45
N ASP A 165 16.68 -2.22 -1.17
CA ASP A 165 18.00 -2.27 -0.55
C ASP A 165 17.96 -2.26 1.00
N GLY A 166 16.77 -2.42 1.58
CA GLY A 166 16.52 -2.44 3.02
C GLY A 166 16.01 -1.11 3.58
N LEU A 167 14.93 -0.57 2.99
CA LEU A 167 14.18 0.59 3.47
C LEU A 167 15.01 1.87 3.60
N ARG A 168 16.03 2.04 2.75
CA ARG A 168 17.07 3.06 2.95
C ARG A 168 16.58 4.47 2.69
N GLY A 169 15.66 4.65 1.75
CA GLY A 169 15.04 5.95 1.46
C GLY A 169 14.27 6.48 2.65
N SER A 170 13.27 5.75 3.13
CA SER A 170 12.48 6.15 4.30
C SER A 170 13.31 6.25 5.58
N ALA A 171 14.30 5.37 5.78
CA ALA A 171 15.23 5.48 6.91
C ALA A 171 16.03 6.78 6.87
N ALA A 172 16.53 7.17 5.69
CA ALA A 172 17.25 8.43 5.51
C ALA A 172 16.32 9.65 5.72
N TYR A 173 15.07 9.56 5.28
CA TYR A 173 14.07 10.60 5.54
C TYR A 173 13.87 10.81 7.04
N LEU A 174 13.65 9.75 7.82
CA LEU A 174 13.45 9.89 9.28
C LEU A 174 14.71 10.35 10.02
N ALA A 175 15.90 10.09 9.48
CA ALA A 175 17.15 10.60 10.04
C ALA A 175 17.34 12.11 9.80
N SER A 176 16.76 12.66 8.73
CA SER A 176 16.85 14.08 8.37
C SER A 176 15.53 14.55 7.74
N PRO A 177 14.45 14.64 8.54
CA PRO A 177 13.10 14.77 8.01
C PRO A 177 12.85 16.17 7.44
N LEU A 178 12.05 16.22 6.36
CA LEU A 178 11.67 17.47 5.69
C LEU A 178 10.47 18.17 6.35
N VAL A 179 9.68 17.44 7.13
CA VAL A 179 8.67 17.99 8.05
C VAL A 179 8.91 17.45 9.46
N PRO A 180 8.52 18.14 10.53
CA PRO A 180 8.76 17.64 11.88
C PRO A 180 8.01 16.32 12.15
N ILE A 181 8.75 15.27 12.53
CA ILE A 181 8.16 13.95 12.84
C ILE A 181 7.15 14.01 13.99
N ALA A 182 7.35 14.92 14.95
CA ALA A 182 6.43 15.14 16.05
C ALA A 182 5.06 15.67 15.60
N ASP A 183 5.00 16.31 14.44
CA ASP A 183 3.78 16.88 13.86
C ASP A 183 3.20 15.97 12.75
N THR A 184 3.82 14.83 12.48
CA THR A 184 3.29 13.80 11.57
C THR A 184 2.26 12.94 12.28
N VAL A 185 0.98 13.15 11.95
CA VAL A 185 -0.15 12.51 12.64
C VAL A 185 -0.43 11.08 12.15
N ALA A 186 -0.05 10.78 10.91
CA ALA A 186 -0.20 9.46 10.32
C ALA A 186 0.72 9.24 9.11
N TYR A 187 1.09 8.00 8.86
CA TYR A 187 1.69 7.53 7.61
C TYR A 187 0.81 6.46 6.94
N VAL A 188 0.48 6.66 5.67
CA VAL A 188 -0.27 5.73 4.83
C VAL A 188 0.68 5.21 3.75
N ASN A 189 1.06 3.93 3.85
CA ASN A 189 2.01 3.26 2.98
C ASN A 189 1.27 2.36 1.97
N PHE A 190 1.68 2.34 0.70
CA PHE A 190 1.18 1.41 -0.31
C PHE A 190 2.32 0.54 -0.86
N ASP A 191 2.20 -0.77 -0.68
CA ASP A 191 3.12 -1.79 -1.20
C ASP A 191 2.63 -3.19 -0.74
N ILE A 192 2.38 -4.19 -1.56
CA ILE A 192 2.19 -4.26 -3.00
C ILE A 192 0.71 -3.93 -3.28
N GLN A 193 0.36 -3.43 -4.47
CA GLN A 193 -1.05 -3.17 -4.84
C GLN A 193 -1.41 -3.78 -6.19
N GLY A 194 -2.70 -4.01 -6.43
CA GLY A 194 -3.22 -4.57 -7.69
C GLY A 194 -2.85 -6.02 -7.95
N ALA A 195 -2.24 -6.74 -6.99
CA ALA A 195 -1.84 -8.14 -7.14
C ALA A 195 -2.93 -9.07 -6.59
N ASN A 196 -3.12 -10.24 -7.20
CA ASN A 196 -3.95 -11.29 -6.63
C ASN A 196 -3.07 -12.39 -6.04
N LEU A 197 -3.30 -12.73 -4.77
CA LEU A 197 -2.55 -13.80 -4.10
C LEU A 197 -2.84 -15.17 -4.70
N ARG A 198 -4.13 -15.45 -4.88
CA ARG A 198 -4.70 -16.69 -5.43
C ARG A 198 -6.11 -16.42 -5.96
N PRO A 199 -6.68 -17.31 -6.80
CA PRO A 199 -8.05 -17.14 -7.32
C PRO A 199 -9.11 -16.91 -6.24
N SER A 200 -9.10 -17.67 -5.14
CA SER A 200 -10.08 -17.54 -4.06
C SER A 200 -9.85 -16.30 -3.17
N LEU A 201 -8.69 -15.66 -3.32
CA LEU A 201 -8.27 -14.46 -2.59
C LEU A 201 -8.19 -13.21 -3.48
N ALA A 202 -8.70 -13.25 -4.72
CA ALA A 202 -8.60 -12.13 -5.66
C ALA A 202 -9.29 -10.84 -5.16
N SER A 203 -10.32 -10.95 -4.32
CA SER A 203 -10.98 -9.79 -3.69
C SER A 203 -10.33 -9.32 -2.39
N SER A 204 -9.34 -10.06 -1.85
CA SER A 204 -8.70 -9.78 -0.57
C SER A 204 -7.58 -8.75 -0.70
N THR A 205 -7.53 -7.79 0.21
CA THR A 205 -6.40 -6.87 0.39
C THR A 205 -6.21 -6.58 1.88
N PHE A 206 -5.05 -6.07 2.29
CA PHE A 206 -4.69 -5.94 3.70
C PHE A 206 -4.48 -4.48 4.10
N ALA A 207 -4.90 -4.13 5.30
CA ALA A 207 -4.56 -2.87 5.97
C ALA A 207 -3.91 -3.20 7.31
N ILE A 208 -2.58 -3.12 7.35
CA ILE A 208 -1.77 -3.65 8.45
C ILE A 208 -1.32 -2.51 9.37
N GLY A 209 -1.42 -2.72 10.69
CA GLY A 209 -0.83 -1.82 11.69
C GLY A 209 -1.69 -0.61 12.10
N ALA A 210 -2.96 -0.54 11.67
CA ALA A 210 -3.85 0.56 12.04
C ALA A 210 -4.01 0.75 13.57
N GLU A 211 -3.79 -0.29 14.36
CA GLU A 211 -3.77 -0.24 15.82
C GLU A 211 -2.61 0.58 16.40
N THR A 212 -1.61 0.98 15.60
CA THR A 212 -0.54 1.89 16.00
C THR A 212 -1.02 3.34 16.22
N GLY A 213 -2.20 3.69 15.69
CA GLY A 213 -2.90 4.96 15.92
C GLY A 213 -4.09 4.85 16.87
N GLY A 214 -4.18 3.73 17.60
CA GLY A 214 -5.27 3.42 18.52
C GLY A 214 -6.63 3.21 17.84
N PRO A 215 -7.73 3.25 18.61
CA PRO A 215 -9.08 3.02 18.09
C PRO A 215 -9.48 3.98 16.96
N MET A 216 -8.96 5.21 16.98
CA MET A 216 -9.29 6.21 15.97
C MET A 216 -8.82 5.79 14.58
N LEU A 217 -7.54 5.38 14.44
CA LEU A 217 -7.00 4.98 13.13
C LEU A 217 -7.65 3.67 12.64
N ARG A 218 -7.87 2.68 13.53
CA ARG A 218 -8.64 1.46 13.19
C ARG A 218 -10.03 1.77 12.62
N GLN A 219 -10.75 2.71 13.24
CA GLN A 219 -12.08 3.12 12.80
C GLN A 219 -12.05 3.90 11.49
N ALA A 220 -11.06 4.78 11.29
CA ALA A 220 -10.89 5.52 10.04
C ALA A 220 -10.59 4.56 8.87
N VAL A 221 -9.70 3.59 9.08
CA VAL A 221 -9.40 2.54 8.10
C VAL A 221 -10.66 1.73 7.78
N ALA A 222 -11.38 1.25 8.80
CA ALA A 222 -12.62 0.49 8.59
C ALA A 222 -13.65 1.29 7.78
N ALA A 223 -13.92 2.54 8.16
CA ALA A 223 -14.87 3.39 7.46
C ALA A 223 -14.45 3.67 6.00
N ALA A 224 -13.16 3.81 5.74
CA ALA A 224 -12.63 4.02 4.40
C ALA A 224 -12.72 2.78 3.51
N THR A 225 -12.62 1.58 4.09
CA THR A 225 -12.62 0.31 3.35
C THR A 225 -14.01 -0.30 3.20
N ASP A 226 -14.90 -0.15 4.20
CA ASP A 226 -16.29 -0.66 4.17
C ASP A 226 -17.12 -0.06 3.02
N ALA A 227 -16.72 1.12 2.53
CA ALA A 227 -17.34 1.77 1.38
C ALA A 227 -16.83 1.24 0.02
N GLY A 228 -15.92 0.28 0.01
CA GLY A 228 -15.31 -0.33 -1.19
C GLY A 228 -15.90 -1.69 -1.55
N GLY A 229 -15.50 -2.19 -2.72
CA GLY A 229 -15.90 -3.52 -3.23
C GLY A 229 -14.93 -4.67 -2.94
N LEU A 230 -13.98 -4.47 -2.01
CA LEU A 230 -12.94 -5.45 -1.66
C LEU A 230 -13.13 -5.94 -0.23
N ASP A 231 -12.64 -7.15 0.04
CA ASP A 231 -12.48 -7.66 1.39
C ASP A 231 -11.17 -7.10 1.96
N THR A 232 -11.21 -5.93 2.59
CA THR A 232 -10.03 -5.35 3.23
C THR A 232 -9.88 -5.87 4.65
N TRP A 233 -8.86 -6.69 4.87
CA TRP A 233 -8.55 -7.33 6.13
C TRP A 233 -7.62 -6.46 6.97
N GLN A 234 -8.09 -6.00 8.13
CA GLN A 234 -7.22 -5.34 9.10
C GLN A 234 -6.46 -6.39 9.91
N LEU A 235 -5.13 -6.27 9.93
CA LEU A 235 -4.22 -7.15 10.67
C LEU A 235 -3.28 -6.33 11.54
N SER A 236 -2.85 -6.91 12.66
CA SER A 236 -1.84 -6.31 13.52
C SER A 236 -0.52 -6.07 12.78
N LEU A 237 0.17 -4.99 13.16
CA LEU A 237 1.47 -4.53 12.65
C LEU A 237 2.48 -5.67 12.44
N ILE A 238 2.52 -6.65 13.35
CA ILE A 238 3.50 -7.73 13.30
C ILE A 238 3.50 -8.49 11.97
N PHE A 239 2.35 -8.57 11.28
CA PHE A 239 2.23 -9.28 10.01
C PHE A 239 2.88 -8.52 8.84
N GLY A 240 3.12 -7.21 9.01
CA GLY A 240 3.81 -6.34 8.06
C GLY A 240 5.15 -5.79 8.57
N GLN A 241 5.51 -6.02 9.83
CA GLN A 241 6.69 -5.40 10.44
C GLN A 241 7.97 -5.73 9.66
N GLY A 242 8.65 -4.68 9.20
CA GLY A 242 9.90 -4.78 8.44
C GLY A 242 9.72 -5.20 6.98
N ARG A 243 8.49 -5.13 6.44
CA ARG A 243 8.17 -5.53 5.06
C ARG A 243 8.09 -4.39 4.07
N SER A 244 8.03 -3.15 4.54
CA SER A 244 7.94 -1.94 3.73
C SER A 244 8.29 -0.71 4.58
N ASP A 245 8.30 0.48 3.97
CA ASP A 245 8.75 1.74 4.57
C ASP A 245 8.03 2.12 5.89
N HIS A 246 6.79 1.66 6.08
CA HIS A 246 6.02 1.90 7.32
C HIS A 246 6.75 1.45 8.57
N ALA A 247 7.62 0.43 8.47
CA ALA A 247 8.40 -0.06 9.59
C ALA A 247 9.29 1.04 10.20
N ASN A 248 9.89 1.89 9.34
CA ASN A 248 10.70 3.02 9.80
C ASN A 248 9.84 4.06 10.53
N PHE A 249 8.67 4.40 9.99
CA PHE A 249 7.75 5.37 10.58
C PHE A 249 7.20 4.92 11.93
N VAL A 250 6.79 3.65 12.03
CA VAL A 250 6.34 3.05 13.29
C VAL A 250 7.47 3.05 14.33
N ASN A 251 8.71 2.72 13.94
CA ASN A 251 9.87 2.79 14.83
C ASN A 251 10.16 4.21 15.32
N ALA A 252 9.81 5.23 14.55
CA ALA A 252 9.88 6.64 14.95
C ALA A 252 8.65 7.12 15.75
N GLY A 253 7.69 6.24 16.03
CA GLY A 253 6.49 6.56 16.82
C GLY A 253 5.35 7.19 16.01
N VAL A 254 5.41 7.15 14.67
CA VAL A 254 4.36 7.66 13.80
C VAL A 254 3.27 6.59 13.62
N PRO A 255 1.99 6.90 13.94
CA PRO A 255 0.86 6.03 13.62
C PRO A 255 0.85 5.69 12.13
N SER A 256 0.83 4.41 11.77
CA SER A 256 0.98 3.99 10.38
C SER A 256 -0.07 2.95 10.02
N VAL A 257 -0.49 2.96 8.76
CA VAL A 257 -1.22 1.86 8.14
C VAL A 257 -0.55 1.49 6.82
N PHE A 258 -0.38 0.19 6.63
CA PHE A 258 0.29 -0.41 5.49
C PHE A 258 -0.73 -1.16 4.64
N PHE A 259 -1.02 -0.62 3.46
CA PHE A 259 -1.87 -1.27 2.46
C PHE A 259 -1.03 -2.19 1.59
N SER A 260 -1.39 -3.46 1.56
CA SER A 260 -0.65 -4.50 0.86
C SER A 260 -1.57 -5.56 0.28
N ASP A 261 -1.16 -6.18 -0.82
CA ASP A 261 -1.70 -7.44 -1.31
C ASP A 261 -0.84 -8.65 -0.90
N ALA A 262 0.19 -8.41 -0.07
CA ALA A 262 1.20 -9.38 0.35
C ALA A 262 1.97 -10.01 -0.83
N THR A 263 2.85 -10.95 -0.51
CA THR A 263 3.75 -11.59 -1.47
C THR A 263 3.03 -12.72 -2.21
N GLY A 264 2.75 -12.50 -3.50
CA GLY A 264 2.23 -13.52 -4.42
C GLY A 264 3.33 -14.16 -5.29
N PRO A 265 2.98 -15.06 -6.22
CA PRO A 265 3.95 -15.74 -7.08
C PRO A 265 4.70 -14.84 -8.06
N CYS A 266 4.24 -13.60 -8.26
CA CYS A 266 4.90 -12.61 -9.11
C CYS A 266 5.89 -11.73 -8.35
N TYR A 267 5.97 -11.82 -7.02
CA TYR A 267 6.86 -10.95 -6.26
C TYR A 267 8.33 -11.20 -6.63
N HIS A 268 9.06 -10.13 -6.93
CA HIS A 268 10.46 -10.19 -7.37
C HIS A 268 10.66 -11.20 -8.49
N ASP A 269 9.79 -11.16 -9.50
CA ASP A 269 9.81 -12.00 -10.69
C ASP A 269 9.81 -11.15 -11.96
N VAL A 270 10.42 -11.65 -13.04
CA VAL A 270 10.33 -10.99 -14.36
C VAL A 270 8.90 -10.92 -14.88
N ASP A 271 8.02 -11.83 -14.42
CA ASP A 271 6.62 -11.85 -14.81
C ASP A 271 5.74 -10.85 -13.99
N ASP A 272 6.31 -10.03 -13.08
CA ASP A 272 5.59 -8.88 -12.46
C ASP A 272 5.39 -7.73 -13.47
N GLU A 273 4.56 -8.05 -14.46
CA GLU A 273 4.28 -7.23 -15.62
C GLU A 273 2.91 -6.55 -15.52
N ILE A 274 2.69 -5.55 -16.36
CA ILE A 274 1.37 -4.88 -16.42
C ILE A 274 0.20 -5.87 -16.61
N GLY A 275 0.46 -7.01 -17.25
CA GLY A 275 -0.53 -8.05 -17.50
C GLY A 275 -1.07 -8.72 -16.23
N VAL A 276 -0.37 -8.64 -15.09
CA VAL A 276 -0.80 -9.26 -13.83
C VAL A 276 -1.53 -8.31 -12.89
N VAL A 277 -1.58 -7.01 -13.22
CA VAL A 277 -2.25 -5.99 -12.42
C VAL A 277 -3.77 -6.06 -12.61
N ASP A 278 -4.52 -6.35 -11.55
CA ASP A 278 -5.98 -6.26 -11.54
C ASP A 278 -6.42 -4.80 -11.43
N GLU A 279 -6.75 -4.19 -12.57
CA GLU A 279 -7.22 -2.80 -12.67
C GLU A 279 -8.43 -2.52 -11.78
N ARG A 280 -9.38 -3.46 -11.67
CA ARG A 280 -10.59 -3.27 -10.86
C ARG A 280 -10.21 -3.24 -9.38
N LYS A 281 -9.36 -4.17 -8.95
CA LYS A 281 -8.85 -4.22 -7.58
C LYS A 281 -8.07 -2.95 -7.24
N LEU A 282 -7.09 -2.57 -8.08
CA LEU A 282 -6.27 -1.38 -7.87
C LEU A 282 -7.11 -0.09 -7.82
N THR A 283 -8.14 0.00 -8.65
CA THR A 283 -9.08 1.14 -8.63
C THR A 283 -9.85 1.23 -7.30
N GLU A 284 -10.31 0.11 -6.76
CA GLU A 284 -11.00 0.07 -5.46
C GLU A 284 -10.06 0.33 -4.28
N GLN A 285 -8.81 -0.14 -4.36
CA GLN A 285 -7.74 0.19 -3.41
C GLN A 285 -7.48 1.70 -3.40
N ALA A 286 -7.24 2.32 -4.55
CA ALA A 286 -7.00 3.76 -4.66
C ALA A 286 -8.20 4.59 -4.16
N ARG A 287 -9.44 4.13 -4.36
CA ARG A 287 -10.64 4.78 -3.78
C ARG A 287 -10.68 4.70 -2.27
N SER A 288 -10.38 3.54 -1.69
CA SER A 288 -10.34 3.36 -0.23
C SER A 288 -9.24 4.20 0.39
N ALA A 289 -8.06 4.21 -0.23
CA ALA A 289 -6.93 5.05 0.15
C ALA A 289 -7.28 6.55 0.13
N ARG A 290 -7.95 7.03 -0.93
CA ARG A 290 -8.44 8.41 -1.02
C ARG A 290 -9.38 8.78 0.12
N ARG A 291 -10.35 7.90 0.43
CA ARG A 291 -11.29 8.12 1.53
C ARG A 291 -10.56 8.24 2.87
N LEU A 292 -9.58 7.36 3.12
CA LEU A 292 -8.79 7.40 4.34
C LEU A 292 -7.96 8.68 4.43
N VAL A 293 -7.19 9.01 3.39
CA VAL A 293 -6.33 10.20 3.41
C VAL A 293 -7.16 11.49 3.53
N ALA A 294 -8.31 11.57 2.85
CA ALA A 294 -9.23 12.69 3.01
C ALA A 294 -9.80 12.79 4.43
N ASP A 295 -10.17 11.68 5.06
CA ASP A 295 -10.63 11.65 6.46
C ASP A 295 -9.52 12.13 7.41
N LEU A 296 -8.33 11.53 7.32
CA LEU A 296 -7.19 11.89 8.16
C LEU A 296 -6.75 13.35 7.99
N ALA A 297 -6.85 13.89 6.77
CA ALA A 297 -6.44 15.25 6.48
C ALA A 297 -7.49 16.32 6.89
N ASP A 298 -8.76 15.95 7.07
CA ASP A 298 -9.85 16.89 7.40
C ASP A 298 -10.29 16.85 8.88
N ARG A 299 -10.06 15.74 9.57
CA ARG A 299 -10.50 15.56 10.96
C ARG A 299 -9.89 16.54 11.95
N SER A 300 -10.63 16.88 13.00
CA SER A 300 -10.13 17.74 14.09
C SER A 300 -9.30 16.98 15.13
N ASP A 301 -9.57 15.68 15.31
CA ASP A 301 -8.74 14.79 16.12
C ASP A 301 -7.61 14.19 15.28
N ALA A 302 -6.62 13.61 15.95
CA ALA A 302 -5.49 12.93 15.34
C ALA A 302 -5.31 11.54 15.97
N PRO A 303 -4.77 10.54 15.24
CA PRO A 303 -4.38 9.27 15.83
C PRO A 303 -3.46 9.47 17.02
N THR A 304 -3.66 8.68 18.07
CA THR A 304 -2.76 8.68 19.23
C THR A 304 -1.75 7.55 19.06
N PRO A 305 -0.44 7.81 19.06
CA PRO A 305 0.57 6.77 18.94
C PRO A 305 0.45 5.72 20.05
N THR A 306 0.32 4.45 19.66
CA THR A 306 0.15 3.30 20.55
C THR A 306 1.18 2.21 20.26
N THR A 307 2.38 2.58 19.82
CA THR A 307 3.44 1.63 19.40
C THR A 307 4.11 0.86 20.55
N THR A 308 3.77 1.15 21.81
CA THR A 308 4.33 0.46 22.98
C THR A 308 3.30 -0.47 23.62
N GLY A 309 3.72 -1.70 23.92
CA GLY A 309 2.86 -2.68 24.61
C GLY A 309 1.76 -3.29 23.74
N LEU A 310 1.84 -3.18 22.41
CA LEU A 310 0.98 -3.94 21.51
C LEU A 310 1.23 -5.45 21.71
N PRO A 311 0.17 -6.27 21.76
CA PRO A 311 0.34 -7.72 21.77
C PRO A 311 1.00 -8.17 20.47
N LEU A 312 1.61 -9.36 20.47
CA LEU A 312 2.27 -9.87 19.27
C LEU A 312 1.23 -10.06 18.16
N THR A 313 0.16 -10.80 18.46
CA THR A 313 -1.05 -10.91 17.64
C THR A 313 -2.27 -10.87 18.57
N THR A 314 -3.46 -10.77 18.02
CA THR A 314 -4.73 -10.67 18.74
C THR A 314 -5.68 -11.80 18.35
N TYR A 315 -6.72 -12.01 19.16
CA TYR A 315 -7.80 -12.92 18.79
C TYR A 315 -8.54 -12.45 17.52
N ASP A 316 -8.67 -11.13 17.31
CA ASP A 316 -9.22 -10.57 16.07
C ASP A 316 -8.38 -10.99 14.85
N ASP A 317 -7.03 -11.01 14.98
CA ASP A 317 -6.15 -11.52 13.92
C ASP A 317 -6.41 -13.01 13.65
N ALA A 318 -6.66 -13.82 14.69
CA ALA A 318 -6.96 -15.23 14.52
C ALA A 318 -8.23 -15.43 13.67
N LEU A 319 -9.27 -14.62 13.90
CA LEU A 319 -10.51 -14.68 13.11
C LEU A 319 -10.29 -14.24 11.65
N VAL A 320 -9.50 -13.20 11.42
CA VAL A 320 -9.16 -12.75 10.06
C VAL A 320 -8.37 -13.84 9.33
N VAL A 321 -7.34 -14.38 9.97
CA VAL A 321 -6.51 -15.45 9.38
C VAL A 321 -7.34 -16.72 9.15
N ASP A 322 -8.28 -17.05 10.03
CA ASP A 322 -9.16 -18.21 9.88
C ASP A 322 -9.96 -18.15 8.57
N GLU A 323 -10.56 -17.00 8.29
CA GLU A 323 -11.35 -16.73 7.08
C GLU A 323 -10.46 -16.74 5.82
N LEU A 324 -9.24 -16.19 5.90
CA LEU A 324 -8.27 -16.27 4.80
C LEU A 324 -7.92 -17.72 4.47
N TYR A 325 -7.63 -18.55 5.48
CA TYR A 325 -7.37 -19.97 5.27
C TYR A 325 -8.61 -20.69 4.72
N ALA A 326 -9.81 -20.36 5.23
CA ALA A 326 -11.05 -20.98 4.77
C ALA A 326 -11.25 -20.77 3.26
N ARG A 327 -11.00 -19.56 2.75
CA ARG A 327 -11.03 -19.26 1.31
C ARG A 327 -9.89 -19.95 0.57
N LEU A 328 -8.67 -19.91 1.11
CA LEU A 328 -7.51 -20.55 0.50
C LEU A 328 -7.68 -22.07 0.32
N MET A 329 -8.56 -22.72 1.12
CA MET A 329 -8.85 -24.14 0.95
C MET A 329 -9.44 -24.48 -0.42
N ASP A 330 -10.12 -23.52 -1.07
CA ASP A 330 -10.68 -23.71 -2.42
C ASP A 330 -9.60 -23.82 -3.51
N ASP A 331 -8.37 -23.35 -3.21
CA ASP A 331 -7.23 -23.34 -4.13
C ASP A 331 -6.19 -24.43 -3.78
N LEU A 332 -6.53 -25.43 -2.95
CA LEU A 332 -5.57 -26.42 -2.45
C LEU A 332 -4.85 -27.20 -3.57
N ASP A 333 -5.53 -27.42 -4.69
CA ASP A 333 -4.99 -28.16 -5.84
C ASP A 333 -3.89 -27.41 -6.60
N LEU A 334 -3.75 -26.09 -6.36
CA LEU A 334 -2.64 -25.27 -6.87
C LEU A 334 -1.33 -25.51 -6.10
N PHE A 335 -1.37 -26.15 -4.94
CA PHE A 335 -0.21 -26.36 -4.08
C PHE A 335 0.31 -27.80 -4.13
N THR A 336 1.60 -27.97 -3.81
CA THR A 336 2.19 -29.31 -3.67
C THR A 336 1.56 -30.08 -2.51
N PRO A 337 1.58 -31.43 -2.51
CA PRO A 337 1.04 -32.22 -1.39
C PRO A 337 1.62 -31.85 -0.02
N SER A 338 2.89 -31.43 0.04
CA SER A 338 3.54 -31.00 1.29
C SER A 338 2.98 -29.66 1.79
N GLN A 339 2.74 -28.72 0.88
CA GLN A 339 2.13 -27.43 1.19
C GLN A 339 0.66 -27.62 1.59
N GLN A 340 -0.09 -28.45 0.88
CA GLN A 340 -1.48 -28.80 1.24
C GLN A 340 -1.55 -29.35 2.68
N ALA A 341 -0.69 -30.31 3.03
CA ALA A 341 -0.63 -30.85 4.38
C ALA A 341 -0.30 -29.78 5.43
N THR A 342 0.59 -28.85 5.11
CA THR A 342 0.93 -27.71 5.97
C THR A 342 -0.28 -26.81 6.18
N LEU A 343 -0.95 -26.39 5.10
CA LEU A 343 -2.12 -25.50 5.15
C LEU A 343 -3.28 -26.13 5.92
N ILE A 344 -3.58 -27.41 5.68
CA ILE A 344 -4.64 -28.15 6.38
C ILE A 344 -4.32 -28.24 7.89
N SER A 345 -3.06 -28.55 8.23
CA SER A 345 -2.65 -28.64 9.63
C SER A 345 -2.72 -27.28 10.34
N GLN A 346 -2.36 -26.20 9.66
CA GLN A 346 -2.44 -24.84 10.21
C GLN A 346 -3.88 -24.39 10.38
N LYS A 347 -4.74 -24.64 9.37
CA LYS A 347 -6.17 -24.34 9.45
C LYS A 347 -6.82 -25.03 10.65
N ALA A 348 -6.54 -26.30 10.91
CA ALA A 348 -7.09 -27.00 12.07
C ALA A 348 -6.65 -26.38 13.42
N VAL A 349 -5.44 -25.82 13.50
CA VAL A 349 -4.96 -25.10 14.69
C VAL A 349 -5.70 -23.77 14.87
N ILE A 350 -5.89 -23.03 13.77
CA ILE A 350 -6.58 -21.73 13.80
C ILE A 350 -8.08 -21.90 14.09
N ASP A 351 -8.72 -22.94 13.52
CA ASP A 351 -10.10 -23.35 13.83
C ASP A 351 -10.29 -23.54 15.34
N GLN A 352 -9.31 -24.20 15.98
CA GLN A 352 -9.33 -24.44 17.42
C GLN A 352 -9.20 -23.13 18.21
N MET A 353 -8.27 -22.25 17.84
CA MET A 353 -8.13 -20.92 18.45
C MET A 353 -9.45 -20.14 18.35
N ALA A 354 -10.09 -20.12 17.17
CA ALA A 354 -11.36 -19.44 16.95
C ALA A 354 -12.47 -20.04 17.83
N ALA A 355 -12.54 -21.36 17.94
CA ALA A 355 -13.55 -22.07 18.73
C ALA A 355 -13.39 -21.86 20.25
N ASP A 356 -12.15 -21.77 20.75
CA ASP A 356 -11.87 -21.60 22.19
C ASP A 356 -12.22 -20.20 22.70
N GLY A 357 -12.24 -19.20 21.81
CA GLY A 357 -12.70 -17.86 22.11
C GLY A 357 -11.63 -16.94 22.70
N PRO A 358 -11.95 -15.63 22.83
CA PRO A 358 -10.96 -14.61 23.21
C PRO A 358 -10.39 -14.78 24.61
N ASP A 359 -11.14 -15.38 25.54
CA ASP A 359 -10.70 -15.60 26.93
C ASP A 359 -9.63 -16.69 27.04
N ALA A 360 -9.54 -17.58 26.05
CA ALA A 360 -8.56 -18.65 25.99
C ALA A 360 -7.32 -18.30 25.16
N PHE A 361 -7.41 -17.28 24.31
CA PHE A 361 -6.33 -16.87 23.40
C PHE A 361 -5.12 -16.31 24.17
N ASP A 362 -4.04 -17.07 24.21
CA ASP A 362 -2.88 -16.76 25.05
C ASP A 362 -1.59 -16.48 24.25
N SER A 363 -0.46 -16.30 24.94
CA SER A 363 0.83 -16.02 24.30
C SER A 363 1.36 -17.17 23.42
N THR A 364 0.97 -18.42 23.70
CA THR A 364 1.29 -19.58 22.87
C THR A 364 0.51 -19.50 21.57
N ASP A 365 -0.78 -19.15 21.64
CA ASP A 365 -1.60 -18.96 20.45
C ASP A 365 -1.07 -17.81 19.61
N GLN A 366 -0.68 -16.71 20.25
CA GLN A 366 -0.14 -15.55 19.56
C GLN A 366 1.07 -15.89 18.69
N THR A 367 2.01 -16.64 19.29
CA THR A 367 3.23 -17.09 18.61
C THR A 367 2.93 -18.10 17.51
N THR A 368 2.02 -19.03 17.78
CA THR A 368 1.64 -20.09 16.84
C THR A 368 0.93 -19.52 15.62
N LEU A 369 0.01 -18.57 15.82
CA LEU A 369 -0.68 -17.85 14.75
C LEU A 369 0.34 -17.09 13.89
N LEU A 370 1.25 -16.33 14.51
CA LEU A 370 2.26 -15.56 13.78
C LEU A 370 3.14 -16.46 12.91
N ILE A 371 3.72 -17.52 13.49
CA ILE A 371 4.59 -18.45 12.76
C ILE A 371 3.81 -19.12 11.62
N GLY A 372 2.57 -19.53 11.88
CA GLY A 372 1.72 -20.19 10.90
C GLY A 372 1.42 -19.29 9.70
N THR A 373 0.96 -18.06 9.96
CA THR A 373 0.65 -17.07 8.93
C THR A 373 1.91 -16.62 8.19
N ALA A 374 3.03 -16.41 8.89
CA ALA A 374 4.29 -16.06 8.25
C ALA A 374 4.76 -17.14 7.28
N LYS A 375 4.61 -18.43 7.65
CA LYS A 375 4.91 -19.55 6.75
C LYS A 375 4.01 -19.55 5.52
N MET A 376 2.70 -19.36 5.69
CA MET A 376 1.77 -19.24 4.57
C MET A 376 2.16 -18.10 3.64
N ALA A 377 2.40 -16.90 4.18
CA ALA A 377 2.68 -15.69 3.41
C ALA A 377 4.05 -15.69 2.72
N ASN A 378 5.07 -16.33 3.31
CA ASN A 378 6.44 -16.29 2.78
C ASN A 378 6.84 -17.52 1.96
N GLU A 379 6.27 -18.68 2.24
CA GLU A 379 6.74 -19.94 1.65
C GLU A 379 5.70 -20.57 0.73
N ILE A 380 4.41 -20.31 0.97
CA ILE A 380 3.32 -21.01 0.27
C ILE A 380 2.68 -20.12 -0.77
N LEU A 381 2.18 -18.94 -0.37
CA LEU A 381 1.55 -17.99 -1.28
C LEU A 381 2.47 -17.53 -2.43
N PRO A 382 3.80 -17.32 -2.23
CA PRO A 382 4.70 -16.97 -3.33
C PRO A 382 5.07 -18.13 -4.26
N SER A 383 4.65 -19.37 -3.97
CA SER A 383 5.09 -20.53 -4.75
C SER A 383 4.26 -20.74 -6.03
N GLY A 384 4.87 -21.35 -7.04
CA GLY A 384 4.19 -21.66 -8.31
C GLY A 384 4.37 -20.57 -9.36
N PRO A 385 3.67 -20.66 -10.50
CA PRO A 385 3.81 -19.70 -11.58
C PRO A 385 3.14 -18.35 -11.27
N CYS A 386 3.71 -17.28 -11.82
CA CYS A 386 3.09 -15.97 -11.85
C CYS A 386 1.96 -15.92 -12.90
N ASP A 387 0.74 -16.25 -12.46
CA ASP A 387 -0.45 -16.29 -13.34
C ASP A 387 -1.33 -15.02 -13.25
N GLY A 388 -1.00 -14.08 -12.34
CA GLY A 388 -1.78 -12.86 -12.03
C GLY A 388 -3.19 -13.08 -11.46
N PHE A 389 -3.76 -14.28 -11.60
CA PHE A 389 -5.07 -14.73 -11.12
C PHE A 389 -6.21 -13.73 -11.37
N LEU A 390 -6.19 -13.06 -12.52
CA LEU A 390 -7.20 -12.07 -12.88
C LEU A 390 -8.60 -12.72 -12.94
N PRO A 391 -9.64 -12.08 -12.37
CA PRO A 391 -11.02 -12.57 -12.48
C PRO A 391 -11.44 -12.69 -13.95
N ALA A 392 -12.24 -13.71 -14.28
CA ALA A 392 -12.89 -13.78 -15.59
C ALA A 392 -13.75 -12.52 -15.79
N GLY A 393 -13.49 -11.78 -16.87
CA GLY A 393 -14.07 -10.46 -17.17
C GLY A 393 -15.56 -10.45 -17.50
#